data_AF-A0A060BLH6-F1
#
_entry.id   AF-A0A060BLH6-F1
#
_cell.length_a   1.000
_cell.length_b   1.000
_cell.length_c   1.000
_cell.angle_alpha   90.00
_cell.angle_beta   90.00
_cell.angle_gamma   90.00
#
_symmetry.space_group_name_H-M   'P 1'
#
loop_
_entity.id
_entity.type
_entity.pdbx_description
1 polymer ?
#
loop_
_entity_poly.entity_id
_entity_poly.type
_entity_poly.pdbx_seq_one_letter_code
_entity_poly.pdbx_strand_id
1 'polypeptide(L)'
;MLGAGAKAVTIHHGLPPSLLVANPASSPPSLIMTARFQHQKHQALALQAFAAQSAEVGSFLFVGDGPELAAHQSLARELGIADRTLFLGDRADVPSLLQQAHIFVLFSRYEGLPISILEAMRAGLPVLATDVG
;
A
#
# COMPACT_ATOMS: atom_id res chain seq x y z
N MET A 1 9.99 22.96 31.22
CA MET A 1 9.72 24.09 30.30
C MET A 1 10.68 23.98 29.13
N LEU A 2 10.21 23.55 27.95
CA LEU A 2 11.02 23.63 26.73
C LEU A 2 11.02 25.10 26.29
N GLY A 3 12.21 25.69 26.19
CA GLY A 3 12.39 27.11 25.90
C GLY A 3 11.82 27.51 24.55
N ALA A 4 11.26 28.72 24.47
CA ALA A 4 10.78 29.30 23.24
C ALA A 4 11.89 29.31 22.16
N GLY A 5 11.58 28.81 20.96
CA GLY A 5 12.38 29.05 19.74
C GLY A 5 13.23 27.89 19.20
N ALA A 6 12.88 26.63 19.44
CA ALA A 6 13.57 25.53 18.76
C ALA A 6 13.31 25.57 17.23
N LYS A 7 14.37 25.72 16.43
CA LYS A 7 14.30 25.67 14.97
C LYS A 7 14.09 24.22 14.52
N ALA A 8 13.02 23.97 13.76
CA ALA A 8 12.81 22.72 13.04
C ALA A 8 13.21 22.89 11.56
N VAL A 9 13.83 21.87 10.98
CA VAL A 9 14.15 21.80 9.55
C VAL A 9 13.63 20.47 9.02
N THR A 10 12.85 20.51 7.95
CA THR A 10 12.34 19.30 7.30
C THR A 10 13.36 18.77 6.30
N ILE A 11 13.77 17.51 6.47
CA ILE A 11 14.56 16.76 5.50
C ILE A 11 13.73 15.55 5.11
N HIS A 12 13.26 15.51 3.86
CA HIS A 12 12.42 14.43 3.37
C HIS A 12 13.24 13.16 3.12
N HIS A 13 12.58 12.01 3.23
CA HIS A 13 13.13 10.73 2.79
C HIS A 13 13.47 10.78 1.29
N GLY A 14 14.56 10.13 0.91
CA GLY A 14 15.01 10.01 -0.47
C GLY A 14 15.07 8.56 -0.92
N LEU A 15 14.89 8.34 -2.22
CA LEU A 15 15.11 7.07 -2.89
C LEU A 15 16.06 7.27 -4.08
N PRO A 16 16.95 6.29 -4.37
CA PRO A 16 17.76 6.35 -5.57
C PRO A 16 16.86 6.23 -6.82
N PRO A 17 17.24 6.89 -7.94
CA PRO A 17 16.49 6.80 -9.18
C PRO A 17 16.38 5.34 -9.66
N SER A 18 15.33 5.04 -10.40
CA SER A 18 15.10 3.73 -11.00
C SER A 18 14.67 3.87 -12.45
N LEU A 19 15.01 2.87 -13.26
CA LEU A 19 14.50 2.70 -14.62
C LEU A 19 13.27 1.76 -14.66
N LEU A 20 12.92 1.16 -13.52
CA LEU A 20 11.74 0.30 -13.42
C LEU A 20 10.49 1.16 -13.33
N VAL A 21 9.75 1.21 -14.43
CA VAL A 21 8.46 1.89 -14.53
C VAL A 21 7.38 0.84 -14.79
N ALA A 22 6.23 1.01 -14.15
CA ALA A 22 5.09 0.14 -14.32
C ALA A 22 4.58 0.16 -15.76
N ASN A 23 4.36 -1.03 -16.30
CA ASN A 23 3.79 -1.26 -17.62
C ASN A 23 2.96 -2.54 -17.59
N PRO A 24 1.85 -2.55 -16.84
CA PRO A 24 1.05 -3.75 -16.71
C PRO A 24 0.23 -3.97 -18.00
N ALA A 25 0.11 -5.23 -18.41
CA ALA A 25 -0.55 -5.62 -19.66
C ALA A 25 -2.00 -6.12 -19.48
N SER A 26 -2.53 -6.18 -18.25
CA SER A 26 -3.77 -6.90 -17.93
C SER A 26 -4.95 -5.98 -17.57
N SER A 27 -6.16 -6.53 -17.72
CA SER A 27 -7.42 -5.94 -17.27
C SER A 27 -8.29 -7.04 -16.67
N PRO A 28 -9.09 -6.78 -15.62
CA PRO A 28 -9.22 -5.51 -14.89
C PRO A 28 -7.98 -5.16 -14.04
N PRO A 29 -7.82 -3.87 -13.65
CA PRO A 29 -6.61 -3.39 -12.96
C PRO A 29 -6.40 -4.06 -11.60
N SER A 30 -5.14 -4.16 -11.21
CA SER A 30 -4.71 -4.66 -9.89
C SER A 30 -4.29 -3.54 -8.96
N LEU A 31 -4.66 -3.66 -7.69
CA LEU A 31 -4.19 -2.81 -6.61
C LEU A 31 -3.00 -3.46 -5.90
N ILE A 32 -2.07 -2.65 -5.40
CA ILE A 32 -0.98 -3.11 -4.53
C ILE A 32 -0.82 -2.21 -3.31
N MET A 33 -0.57 -2.83 -2.15
CA MET A 33 -0.25 -2.14 -0.90
C MET A 33 0.97 -2.79 -0.26
N THR A 34 2.04 -2.01 -0.07
CA THR A 34 3.25 -2.45 0.66
C THR A 34 3.26 -1.81 2.04
N ALA A 35 2.93 -2.61 3.06
CA ALA A 35 2.82 -2.13 4.43
C ALA A 35 2.80 -3.29 5.44
N ARG A 36 3.26 -3.01 6.67
CA ARG A 36 3.10 -3.93 7.80
C ARG A 36 1.63 -4.09 8.18
N PHE A 37 1.15 -5.31 8.45
CA PHE A 37 -0.21 -5.57 8.93
C PHE A 37 -0.37 -5.13 10.38
N GLN A 38 -0.84 -3.89 10.56
CA GLN A 38 -0.99 -3.21 11.85
C GLN A 38 -2.15 -2.21 11.77
N HIS A 39 -2.79 -1.97 12.92
CA HIS A 39 -3.91 -1.05 13.04
C HIS A 39 -3.68 0.33 12.41
N GLN A 40 -2.44 0.83 12.45
CA GLN A 40 -2.03 2.07 11.77
C GLN A 40 -2.38 2.07 10.28
N LYS A 41 -2.12 0.97 9.56
CA LYS A 41 -2.17 0.90 8.10
C LYS A 41 -3.58 0.64 7.57
N HIS A 42 -4.51 0.27 8.47
CA HIS A 42 -5.95 0.20 8.22
C HIS A 42 -6.35 -0.67 7.01
N GLN A 43 -5.67 -1.81 6.81
CA GLN A 43 -5.93 -2.72 5.70
C GLN A 43 -7.39 -3.23 5.67
N ALA A 44 -8.07 -3.27 6.82
CA ALA A 44 -9.49 -3.59 6.91
C ALA A 44 -10.36 -2.66 6.05
N LEU A 45 -10.10 -1.34 6.08
CA LEU A 45 -10.80 -0.37 5.23
C LEU A 45 -10.48 -0.59 3.76
N ALA A 46 -9.22 -0.91 3.45
CA ALA A 46 -8.80 -1.20 2.07
C ALA A 46 -9.51 -2.45 1.51
N LEU A 47 -9.65 -3.50 2.31
CA LEU A 47 -10.40 -4.71 1.95
C LEU A 47 -11.89 -4.43 1.73
N GLN A 48 -12.51 -3.64 2.61
CA GLN A 48 -13.92 -3.24 2.48
C GLN A 48 -14.16 -2.42 1.20
N ALA A 49 -13.28 -1.46 0.91
CA ALA A 49 -13.37 -0.65 -0.31
C ALA A 49 -13.17 -1.52 -1.57
N PHE A 50 -12.22 -2.47 -1.54
CA PHE A 50 -12.02 -3.40 -2.65
C PHE A 50 -13.24 -4.31 -2.85
N ALA A 51 -13.85 -4.81 -1.79
CA ALA A 51 -15.08 -5.60 -1.88
C ALA A 51 -16.23 -4.81 -2.53
N ALA A 52 -16.40 -3.54 -2.15
CA ALA A 52 -17.41 -2.65 -2.73
C ALA A 52 -17.19 -2.38 -4.23
N GLN A 53 -15.93 -2.29 -4.67
CA GLN A 53 -15.56 -1.98 -6.06
C GLN A 53 -15.14 -3.20 -6.87
N SER A 54 -15.54 -4.40 -6.44
CA SER A 54 -14.94 -5.62 -6.94
C SER A 54 -15.31 -5.95 -8.39
N ALA A 55 -16.28 -5.27 -9.01
CA ALA A 55 -16.55 -5.42 -10.44
C ALA A 55 -15.49 -4.72 -11.33
N GLU A 56 -14.84 -3.67 -10.81
CA GLU A 56 -13.92 -2.79 -11.57
C GLU A 56 -12.44 -3.12 -11.32
N VAL A 57 -12.15 -3.95 -10.31
CA VAL A 57 -10.79 -4.25 -9.86
C VAL A 57 -10.59 -5.77 -9.88
N GLY A 58 -9.53 -6.22 -10.55
CA GLY A 58 -9.24 -7.63 -10.77
C GLY A 58 -8.64 -8.34 -9.57
N SER A 59 -7.68 -7.69 -8.91
CA SER A 59 -7.01 -8.26 -7.74
C SER A 59 -6.44 -7.19 -6.83
N PHE A 60 -6.18 -7.59 -5.58
CA PHE A 60 -5.52 -6.75 -4.60
C PHE A 60 -4.38 -7.52 -3.95
N LEU A 61 -3.15 -7.04 -4.18
CA LEU A 61 -1.92 -7.60 -3.64
C LEU A 61 -1.53 -6.85 -2.36
N PHE A 62 -1.42 -7.56 -1.26
CA PHE A 62 -0.82 -7.08 -0.03
C PHE A 62 0.60 -7.65 0.11
N VAL A 63 1.57 -6.76 0.30
CA VAL A 63 2.96 -7.09 0.53
C VAL A 63 3.37 -6.58 1.91
N GLY A 64 3.93 -7.47 2.71
CA GLY A 64 4.27 -7.26 4.11
C GLY A 64 3.65 -8.32 5.02
N ASP A 65 4.14 -8.35 6.25
CA ASP A 65 3.65 -9.22 7.32
C ASP A 65 3.21 -8.37 8.52
N GLY A 66 2.66 -8.98 9.56
CA GLY A 66 2.35 -8.32 10.81
C GLY A 66 1.31 -9.07 11.64
N PRO A 67 1.14 -8.65 12.90
CA PRO A 67 0.26 -9.33 13.85
C PRO A 67 -1.20 -9.43 13.39
N GLU A 68 -1.65 -8.53 12.52
CA GLU A 68 -3.05 -8.51 12.06
C GLU A 68 -3.28 -9.29 10.75
N LEU A 69 -2.26 -9.91 10.16
CA LEU A 69 -2.37 -10.59 8.87
C LEU A 69 -3.49 -11.65 8.87
N ALA A 70 -3.50 -12.53 9.86
CA ALA A 70 -4.50 -13.60 9.98
C ALA A 70 -5.94 -13.06 10.09
N ALA A 71 -6.13 -11.93 10.79
CA ALA A 71 -7.44 -11.28 10.91
C ALA A 71 -7.90 -10.74 9.55
N HIS A 72 -7.00 -10.16 8.76
CA HIS A 72 -7.31 -9.62 7.43
C HIS A 72 -7.58 -10.74 6.40
N GLN A 73 -6.90 -11.88 6.50
CA GLN A 73 -7.21 -13.06 5.70
C GLN A 73 -8.60 -13.63 6.01
N SER A 74 -9.03 -13.60 7.27
CA SER A 74 -10.41 -13.95 7.66
C SER A 74 -11.41 -12.96 7.10
N LEU A 75 -11.14 -11.66 7.22
CA LEU A 75 -12.00 -10.61 6.69
C LEU A 75 -12.17 -10.71 5.16
N ALA A 76 -11.11 -11.01 4.41
CA ALA A 76 -11.21 -11.21 2.96
C ALA A 76 -12.13 -12.39 2.58
N ARG A 77 -12.14 -13.45 3.40
CA ARG A 77 -13.08 -14.58 3.23
C ARG A 77 -14.52 -14.17 3.56
N GLU A 78 -14.72 -13.46 4.66
CA GLU A 78 -16.04 -12.95 5.08
C GLU A 78 -16.65 -12.00 4.04
N LEU A 79 -15.80 -11.18 3.39
CA LEU A 79 -16.20 -10.27 2.33
C LEU A 79 -16.37 -10.93 0.95
N GLY A 80 -16.08 -12.24 0.81
CA GLY A 80 -16.21 -12.95 -0.47
C GLY A 80 -15.20 -12.56 -1.55
N ILE A 81 -14.05 -12.00 -1.16
CA ILE A 81 -12.98 -11.51 -2.07
C ILE A 81 -11.66 -12.26 -1.91
N ALA A 82 -11.64 -13.34 -1.13
CA ALA A 82 -10.41 -14.10 -0.84
C ALA A 82 -9.69 -14.57 -2.12
N ASP A 83 -10.43 -15.05 -3.13
CA ASP A 83 -9.87 -15.56 -4.38
C ASP A 83 -9.17 -14.48 -5.23
N ARG A 84 -9.40 -13.20 -4.92
CA ARG A 84 -8.82 -12.04 -5.61
C ARG A 84 -7.91 -11.21 -4.71
N THR A 85 -7.71 -11.64 -3.47
CA THR A 85 -6.86 -10.96 -2.49
C THR A 85 -5.62 -11.79 -2.23
N LEU A 86 -4.46 -11.29 -2.67
CA LEU A 86 -3.19 -12.00 -2.55
C LEU A 86 -2.40 -11.45 -1.37
N PHE A 87 -2.21 -12.26 -0.34
CA PHE A 87 -1.34 -11.96 0.79
C PHE A 87 0.05 -12.57 0.53
N LEU A 88 0.99 -11.74 0.07
CA LEU A 88 2.30 -12.20 -0.43
C LEU A 88 3.36 -12.34 0.68
N GLY A 89 3.03 -11.93 1.90
CA GLY A 89 3.97 -11.90 3.03
C GLY A 89 5.09 -10.88 2.84
N ASP A 90 6.16 -11.01 3.62
CA ASP A 90 7.36 -10.19 3.47
C ASP A 90 8.11 -10.54 2.17
N ARG A 91 8.55 -9.52 1.41
CA ARG A 91 9.09 -9.67 0.05
C ARG A 91 10.31 -8.78 -0.16
N ALA A 92 11.33 -9.33 -0.81
CA ALA A 92 12.52 -8.58 -1.22
C ALA A 92 12.40 -8.00 -2.65
N ASP A 93 11.45 -8.49 -3.44
CA ASP A 93 11.24 -8.14 -4.85
C ASP A 93 10.12 -7.10 -5.06
N VAL A 94 9.87 -6.25 -4.05
CA VAL A 94 8.87 -5.16 -4.10
C VAL A 94 8.98 -4.31 -5.37
N PRO A 95 10.16 -3.88 -5.84
CA PRO A 95 10.25 -3.11 -7.09
C PRO A 95 9.63 -3.82 -8.30
N SER A 96 9.84 -5.14 -8.43
CA SER A 96 9.29 -5.94 -9.51
C SER A 96 7.77 -6.13 -9.37
N LEU A 97 7.28 -6.23 -8.14
CA LEU A 97 5.84 -6.32 -7.85
C LEU A 97 5.13 -5.01 -8.18
N LEU A 98 5.71 -3.86 -7.79
CA LEU A 98 5.20 -2.54 -8.15
C LEU A 98 5.13 -2.38 -9.67
N GLN A 99 6.15 -2.79 -10.41
CA GLN A 99 6.18 -2.71 -11.88
C GLN A 99 5.02 -3.44 -12.58
N GLN A 100 4.49 -4.48 -11.95
CA GLN A 100 3.41 -5.32 -12.48
C GLN A 100 2.02 -4.89 -11.99
N ALA A 101 1.94 -3.96 -11.05
CA ALA A 101 0.68 -3.46 -10.50
C ALA A 101 0.20 -2.21 -11.26
N HIS A 102 -1.09 -1.88 -11.10
CA HIS A 102 -1.70 -0.75 -11.80
C HIS A 102 -1.85 0.47 -10.90
N ILE A 103 -2.22 0.28 -9.63
CA ILE A 103 -2.50 1.36 -8.69
C ILE A 103 -1.92 0.98 -7.33
N PHE A 104 -1.16 1.90 -6.73
CA PHE A 104 -0.71 1.76 -5.35
C PHE A 104 -1.74 2.36 -4.40
N VAL A 105 -2.04 1.66 -3.31
CA VAL A 105 -2.97 2.15 -2.29
C VAL A 105 -2.34 2.12 -0.89
N LEU A 106 -2.63 3.13 -0.07
CA LEU A 106 -2.20 3.19 1.33
C LEU A 106 -3.23 3.93 2.19
N PHE A 107 -4.03 3.19 2.97
CA PHE A 107 -5.20 3.74 3.69
C PHE A 107 -4.91 4.04 5.17
N SER A 108 -3.67 4.36 5.48
CA SER A 108 -3.21 4.54 6.85
C SER A 108 -4.03 5.57 7.64
N ARG A 109 -4.16 5.34 8.95
CA ARG A 109 -4.77 6.28 9.90
C ARG A 109 -3.86 7.47 10.23
N TYR A 110 -2.55 7.27 10.14
CA TYR A 110 -1.52 8.28 10.37
C TYR A 110 -0.22 7.85 9.69
N GLU A 111 0.49 8.81 9.12
CA GLU A 111 1.80 8.64 8.48
C GLU A 111 2.64 9.91 8.66
N GLY A 112 3.97 9.78 8.59
CA GLY A 112 4.86 10.95 8.43
C GLY A 112 5.16 11.18 6.95
N LEU A 113 6.08 10.39 6.40
CA LEU A 113 6.35 10.31 4.96
C LEU A 113 6.67 8.85 4.63
N PRO A 114 5.67 8.04 4.24
CA PRO A 114 5.85 6.61 4.08
C PRO A 114 6.73 6.33 2.87
N ILE A 115 7.83 5.59 3.10
CA ILE A 115 8.77 5.20 2.02
C ILE A 115 8.06 4.41 0.92
N SER A 116 7.04 3.61 1.26
CA SER A 116 6.26 2.84 0.29
C SER A 116 5.52 3.69 -0.75
N ILE A 117 5.03 4.88 -0.39
CA ILE A 117 4.48 5.82 -1.37
C ILE A 117 5.58 6.30 -2.31
N LEU A 118 6.76 6.66 -1.78
CA LEU A 118 7.87 7.11 -2.60
C LEU A 118 8.35 6.00 -3.56
N GLU A 119 8.35 4.74 -3.12
CA GLU A 119 8.68 3.58 -3.95
C GLU A 119 7.68 3.39 -5.09
N ALA A 120 6.38 3.53 -4.80
CA ALA A 120 5.31 3.46 -5.79
C ALA A 120 5.38 4.60 -6.82
N MET A 121 5.57 5.83 -6.35
CA MET A 121 5.76 6.99 -7.23
C MET A 121 6.99 6.82 -8.13
N ARG A 122 8.09 6.33 -7.57
CA ARG A 122 9.31 6.03 -8.33
C ARG A 122 9.08 4.96 -9.40
N ALA A 123 8.22 3.97 -9.12
CA ALA A 123 7.78 2.97 -10.08
C ALA A 123 6.74 3.51 -11.08
N GLY A 124 6.33 4.77 -10.98
CA GLY A 124 5.39 5.42 -11.89
C GLY A 124 3.93 5.05 -11.66
N LEU A 125 3.57 4.50 -10.50
CA LEU A 125 2.18 4.14 -10.21
C LEU A 125 1.37 5.37 -9.79
N PRO A 126 0.11 5.49 -10.21
CA PRO A 126 -0.84 6.34 -9.51
C PRO A 126 -1.00 5.86 -8.06
N VAL A 127 -1.10 6.82 -7.13
CA VAL A 127 -1.21 6.58 -5.69
C VAL A 127 -2.59 7.02 -5.20
N LEU A 128 -3.30 6.13 -4.51
CA LEU A 128 -4.51 6.44 -3.76
C LEU A 128 -4.21 6.29 -2.26
N ALA A 129 -4.22 7.40 -1.53
CA ALA A 129 -3.94 7.40 -0.10
C ALA A 129 -4.96 8.24 0.67
N THR A 130 -5.07 7.98 1.97
CA THR A 130 -5.87 8.79 2.91
C THR A 130 -5.22 10.15 3.15
N ASP A 131 -6.05 11.17 3.41
CA ASP A 131 -5.60 12.53 3.76
C ASP A 131 -5.17 12.57 5.24
N VAL A 132 -3.94 12.14 5.51
CA VAL A 132 -3.35 12.06 6.85
C VAL A 132 -1.91 12.57 6.86
N GLY A 133 -1.48 13.14 7.99
CA GLY A 133 -0.14 13.70 8.22
C GLY A 133 -0.02 14.39 9.56
#